data_AF-A0A5C3QXI4-F1
#
_entry.id   AF-A0A5C3QXI4-F1
#
_cell.length_a   1.000
_cell.length_b   1.000
_cell.length_c   1.000
_cell.angle_alpha   90.00
_cell.angle_beta   90.00
_cell.angle_gamma   90.00
#
_symmetry.space_group_name_H-M   'P 1'
#
loop_
_entity.id
_entity.type
_entity.pdbx_description
1 polymer ?
#
loop_
_entity_poly.entity_id
_entity_poly.type
_entity_poly.pdbx_seq_one_letter_code
_entity_poly.pdbx_strand_id
1 'polypeptide(L)'
;MSLARAALRTAVRSAPRSRSMATTTLTEENSLFLRELKASEHHAAQTTELWRKVSYYVCIPGVFLAAAWVYKVEAEHHEHLEHERHENGGKLPEPPRYQYLNTRTKPFPWGMNTLFYNGELQRDMSEDA
;
A
#
# COMPACT_ATOMS: atom_id res chain seq x y z
N MET A 1 7.39 23.58 62.96
CA MET A 1 6.09 23.31 62.31
C MET A 1 6.28 22.90 60.84
N SER A 2 6.63 21.65 60.50
CA SER A 2 6.62 21.24 59.07
C SER A 2 6.45 19.74 58.81
N LEU A 3 6.82 18.85 59.74
CA LEU A 3 6.82 17.40 59.45
C LEU A 3 5.42 16.74 59.51
N ALA A 4 4.51 17.22 60.36
CA ALA A 4 3.16 16.63 60.48
C ALA A 4 2.25 16.90 59.28
N ARG A 5 2.47 18.01 58.56
CA ARG A 5 1.69 18.38 57.37
C ARG A 5 2.11 17.65 56.10
N ALA A 6 3.31 17.06 56.09
CA ALA A 6 3.81 16.26 54.97
C ALA A 6 3.24 14.84 55.01
N ALA A 7 3.23 14.19 56.18
CA ALA A 7 2.75 12.82 56.35
C ALA A 7 1.26 12.64 55.98
N LEU A 8 0.42 13.64 56.27
CA LEU A 8 -1.01 13.60 55.94
C LEU A 8 -1.28 13.70 54.43
N ARG A 9 -0.38 14.32 53.65
CA ARG A 9 -0.52 14.41 52.18
C ARG A 9 -0.09 13.11 51.48
N THR A 10 0.85 12.38 52.05
CA THR A 10 1.35 11.12 51.47
C THR A 10 0.38 9.96 51.71
N ALA A 11 -0.33 9.94 52.84
CA ALA A 11 -1.32 8.91 53.15
C ALA A 11 -2.53 8.92 52.19
N VAL A 12 -2.91 10.09 51.67
CA VAL A 12 -4.04 10.23 50.71
C VAL A 12 -3.70 9.66 49.32
N ARG A 13 -2.41 9.54 48.97
CA ARG A 13 -1.98 9.04 47.65
C ARG A 13 -1.83 7.52 47.57
N SER A 14 -1.70 6.81 48.70
CA SER A 14 -1.45 5.36 48.72
C SER A 14 -2.69 4.49 48.96
N ALA A 15 -3.86 5.10 49.22
CA ALA A 15 -5.10 4.33 49.25
C ALA A 15 -5.32 3.72 47.86
N PRO A 16 -5.43 2.39 47.71
CA PRO A 16 -5.75 1.78 46.44
C PRO A 16 -7.10 2.33 46.01
N ARG A 17 -7.07 3.19 44.99
CA ARG A 17 -8.27 3.72 44.36
C ARG A 17 -8.89 2.52 43.65
N SER A 18 -9.77 1.80 44.36
CA SER A 18 -10.66 0.81 43.77
C SER A 18 -11.25 1.46 42.53
N ARG A 19 -10.79 1.05 41.35
CA ARG A 19 -11.46 1.38 40.10
C ARG A 19 -12.77 0.62 40.18
N SER A 20 -13.78 1.26 40.76
CA SER A 20 -15.15 0.81 40.61
C SER A 20 -15.39 0.79 39.11
N MET A 21 -15.35 -0.41 38.52
CA MET A 21 -15.93 -0.61 37.21
C MET A 21 -17.39 -0.27 37.42
N ALA A 22 -17.81 0.88 36.90
CA ALA A 22 -19.21 1.24 36.87
C ALA A 22 -19.90 0.14 36.06
N THR A 23 -20.47 -0.84 36.76
CA THR A 23 -21.56 -1.64 36.22
C THR A 23 -22.63 -0.61 35.90
N THR A 24 -22.66 -0.15 34.64
CA THR A 24 -23.64 0.81 34.19
C THR A 24 -25.00 0.17 34.40
N THR A 25 -25.73 0.68 35.39
CA THR A 25 -27.18 0.48 35.45
C THR A 25 -27.72 0.81 34.07
N LEU A 26 -28.61 -0.03 33.52
CA LEU A 26 -29.24 0.18 32.22
C LEU A 26 -29.97 1.53 32.20
N THR A 27 -29.26 2.62 31.93
CA THR A 27 -29.86 3.90 31.58
C THR A 27 -30.32 3.80 30.13
N GLU A 28 -31.35 4.56 29.77
CA GLU A 28 -31.90 4.53 28.41
C GLU A 28 -30.80 4.83 27.37
N GLU A 29 -29.88 5.75 27.66
CA GLU A 29 -28.70 6.05 26.83
C GLU A 29 -27.77 4.85 26.64
N ASN A 30 -27.46 4.10 27.71
CA ASN A 30 -26.68 2.86 27.59
C ASN A 30 -27.43 1.80 26.77
N SER A 31 -28.76 1.76 26.88
CA SER A 31 -29.58 0.84 26.08
C SER A 31 -29.62 1.22 24.61
N LEU A 32 -29.64 2.52 24.27
CA LEU A 32 -29.60 3.02 22.90
C LEU A 32 -28.23 2.77 22.27
N PHE A 33 -27.15 3.11 22.97
CA PHE A 33 -25.79 2.84 22.51
C PHE A 33 -25.56 1.33 22.26
N LEU A 34 -25.99 0.46 23.18
CA LEU A 34 -25.89 -0.99 23.00
C LEU A 34 -26.74 -1.50 21.83
N ARG A 35 -27.88 -0.86 21.52
CA ARG A 35 -28.70 -1.18 20.35
C ARG A 35 -28.00 -0.76 19.06
N GLU A 36 -27.43 0.44 19.02
CA GLU A 36 -26.68 0.94 17.87
C GLU A 36 -25.43 0.10 17.58
N LEU A 37 -24.70 -0.30 18.62
CA LEU A 37 -23.55 -1.21 18.46
C LEU A 37 -23.97 -2.54 17.83
N LYS A 38 -25.05 -3.16 18.32
CA LYS A 38 -25.57 -4.41 17.74
C LYS A 38 -26.05 -4.22 16.30
N ALA A 39 -26.70 -3.10 16.00
CA ALA A 39 -27.12 -2.78 14.64
C ALA A 39 -25.93 -2.59 13.69
N SER A 40 -24.87 -1.91 14.16
CA SER A 40 -23.62 -1.73 13.42
C SER A 40 -22.91 -3.06 13.18
N GLU A 41 -22.81 -3.92 14.21
CA GLU A 41 -22.21 -5.25 14.09
C GLU A 41 -22.98 -6.12 13.09
N HIS A 42 -24.31 -6.13 13.15
CA HIS A 42 -25.14 -6.88 12.21
C HIS A 42 -24.97 -6.36 10.77
N HIS A 43 -24.98 -5.03 10.58
CA HIS A 43 -24.75 -4.43 9.27
C HIS A 43 -23.34 -4.70 8.73
N ALA A 44 -22.32 -4.67 9.60
CA ALA A 44 -20.95 -5.01 9.26
C ALA A 44 -20.83 -6.47 8.81
N ALA A 45 -21.50 -7.40 9.49
CA ALA A 45 -21.52 -8.80 9.09
C ALA A 45 -22.13 -8.99 7.69
N GLN A 46 -23.27 -8.33 7.42
CA GLN A 46 -23.94 -8.41 6.11
C GLN A 46 -23.11 -7.77 4.99
N THR A 47 -22.52 -6.59 5.24
CA THR A 47 -21.70 -5.89 4.23
C THR A 47 -20.39 -6.62 3.95
N THR A 48 -19.74 -7.18 4.97
CA THR A 48 -18.52 -7.98 4.79
C THR A 48 -18.82 -9.23 3.96
N GLU A 49 -19.94 -9.91 4.21
CA GLU A 49 -20.35 -11.06 3.43
C GLU A 49 -20.64 -10.70 1.96
N LEU A 50 -21.29 -9.56 1.72
CA LEU A 50 -21.51 -9.03 0.37
C LEU A 50 -20.18 -8.78 -0.36
N TRP A 51 -19.25 -8.05 0.26
CA TRP A 51 -17.97 -7.72 -0.34
C TRP A 51 -17.11 -8.95 -0.58
N ARG A 52 -17.13 -9.94 0.32
CA ARG A 52 -16.48 -11.24 0.09
C ARG A 52 -16.98 -11.92 -1.18
N LYS A 53 -18.31 -11.92 -1.39
CA LYS A 53 -18.91 -12.48 -2.62
C LYS A 53 -18.51 -11.69 -3.85
N VAL A 54 -18.52 -10.36 -3.80
CA VAL A 54 -18.08 -9.53 -4.93
C VAL A 54 -16.61 -9.83 -5.27
N SER A 55 -15.73 -9.90 -4.27
CA SER A 55 -14.32 -10.25 -4.49
C SER A 55 -14.16 -11.60 -5.16
N TYR A 56 -14.87 -12.64 -4.71
CA TYR A 56 -14.74 -13.99 -5.27
C TYR A 56 -15.45 -14.18 -6.61
N TYR A 57 -16.63 -13.62 -6.81
CA TYR A 57 -17.44 -13.89 -7.99
C TYR A 57 -17.29 -12.85 -9.09
N VAL A 58 -16.73 -11.68 -8.78
CA VAL A 58 -16.51 -10.62 -9.77
C VAL A 58 -15.02 -10.34 -9.94
N CYS A 59 -14.31 -10.00 -8.85
CA CYS A 59 -12.91 -9.58 -8.97
C CYS A 59 -12.00 -10.72 -9.42
N ILE A 60 -12.11 -11.92 -8.83
CA ILE A 60 -11.27 -13.07 -9.21
C ILE A 60 -11.46 -13.44 -10.70
N PRO A 61 -12.69 -13.67 -11.21
CA PRO A 61 -12.88 -13.91 -12.64
C PRO A 61 -12.39 -12.76 -13.52
N GLY A 62 -12.61 -11.51 -13.11
CA GLY A 62 -12.12 -10.33 -13.82
C GLY A 62 -10.59 -10.30 -13.93
N VAL A 63 -9.88 -10.64 -12.85
CA VAL A 63 -8.42 -10.75 -12.83
C VAL A 63 -7.94 -11.87 -13.76
N PHE A 64 -8.60 -13.03 -13.77
CA PHE A 64 -8.22 -14.12 -14.68
C PHE A 64 -8.37 -13.73 -16.16
N LEU A 65 -9.47 -13.06 -16.51
CA LEU A 65 -9.68 -12.58 -17.89
C LEU A 65 -8.63 -11.54 -18.27
N ALA A 66 -8.37 -10.56 -17.40
CA ALA A 66 -7.35 -9.55 -17.63
C ALA A 66 -5.95 -10.16 -17.73
N ALA A 67 -5.60 -11.10 -16.86
CA ALA A 67 -4.31 -11.79 -16.89
C ALA A 67 -4.12 -12.59 -18.19
N ALA A 68 -5.16 -13.29 -18.65
CA ALA A 68 -5.10 -14.02 -19.93
C ALA A 68 -4.93 -13.08 -21.13
N TRP A 69 -5.56 -11.90 -21.09
CA TRP A 69 -5.40 -10.88 -22.14
C TRP A 69 -3.99 -10.26 -22.11
N VAL A 70 -3.51 -9.83 -20.94
CA VAL A 70 -2.16 -9.26 -20.77
C VAL A 70 -1.10 -10.26 -21.17
N TYR A 71 -1.27 -11.55 -20.83
CA TYR A 71 -0.33 -12.59 -21.24
C TYR A 71 -0.16 -12.68 -22.76
N LYS A 72 -1.26 -12.55 -23.52
CA LYS A 72 -1.21 -12.56 -24.99
C LYS A 72 -0.48 -11.33 -25.52
N VAL A 73 -0.83 -10.15 -25.01
CA VAL A 73 -0.19 -8.90 -25.42
C VAL A 73 1.31 -8.94 -25.10
N GLU A 74 1.70 -9.43 -23.92
CA GLU A 74 3.10 -9.56 -23.53
C GLU A 74 3.85 -10.56 -24.43
N ALA A 75 3.22 -11.69 -24.79
CA ALA A 75 3.81 -12.63 -25.75
C ALA A 75 4.05 -11.98 -27.12
N GLU A 76 3.09 -11.19 -27.64
CA GLU A 76 3.25 -10.43 -28.88
C GLU A 76 4.37 -9.37 -28.79
N HIS A 77 4.56 -8.76 -27.62
CA HIS A 77 5.66 -7.82 -27.37
C HIS A 77 7.02 -8.54 -27.35
N HIS A 78 7.10 -9.71 -26.71
CA HIS A 78 8.31 -10.53 -26.72
C HIS A 78 8.69 -10.96 -28.13
N GLU A 79 7.73 -11.43 -28.93
CA GLU A 79 7.96 -11.82 -30.32
C GLU A 79 8.46 -10.64 -31.17
N HIS A 80 7.89 -9.44 -31.01
CA HIS A 80 8.38 -8.23 -31.68
C HIS A 80 9.82 -7.90 -31.30
N LEU A 81 10.16 -7.93 -30.02
CA LEU A 81 11.52 -7.66 -29.55
C LEU A 81 12.53 -8.70 -30.06
N GLU A 82 12.13 -9.96 -30.14
CA GLU A 82 12.96 -11.00 -30.73
C GLU A 82 13.17 -10.77 -32.23
N HIS A 83 12.11 -10.43 -32.97
CA HIS A 83 12.19 -10.10 -34.39
C HIS A 83 13.15 -8.92 -34.66
N GLU A 84 12.99 -7.81 -33.95
CA GLU A 84 13.88 -6.65 -34.07
C GLU A 84 15.34 -7.01 -33.75
N ARG A 85 15.56 -7.86 -32.74
CA ARG A 85 16.89 -8.32 -32.37
C ARG A 85 17.50 -9.20 -33.45
N HIS A 86 16.71 -10.08 -34.08
CA HIS A 86 17.14 -10.92 -35.19
C HIS A 86 17.51 -10.08 -36.42
N GLU A 87 16.72 -9.07 -36.77
CA GLU A 87 16.99 -8.17 -37.90
C GLU A 87 18.23 -7.30 -37.69
N ASN A 88 18.53 -6.93 -36.45
CA ASN A 88 19.64 -6.04 -36.08
C ASN A 88 20.89 -6.79 -35.59
N GLY A 89 21.09 -8.04 -36.02
CA GLY A 89 22.34 -8.78 -35.78
C GLY A 89 22.52 -9.28 -34.33
N GLY A 90 21.42 -9.56 -33.64
CA GLY A 90 21.41 -10.09 -32.28
C GLY A 90 21.34 -9.04 -31.17
N LYS A 91 21.20 -7.75 -31.52
CA LYS A 91 21.05 -6.64 -30.57
C LYS A 91 19.82 -5.81 -30.91
N LEU A 92 19.18 -5.22 -29.91
CA LEU A 92 18.10 -4.27 -30.15
C LEU A 92 18.66 -2.97 -30.74
N PRO A 93 17.89 -2.28 -31.60
CA PRO A 93 18.33 -1.02 -32.19
C PRO A 93 18.50 0.06 -31.11
N GLU A 94 19.52 0.91 -31.26
CA GLU A 94 19.74 2.00 -30.31
C GLU A 94 18.58 3.01 -30.38
N PRO A 95 18.00 3.42 -29.23
CA PRO A 95 16.93 4.41 -29.20
C PRO A 95 17.33 5.74 -29.87
N PRO A 96 16.42 6.42 -30.59
CA PRO A 96 16.74 7.64 -31.32
C PRO A 96 17.24 8.77 -30.41
N ARG A 97 18.32 9.43 -30.82
CA ARG A 97 19.00 10.49 -30.06
C ARG A 97 18.38 11.88 -30.29
N TYR A 98 17.15 12.05 -29.84
CA TYR A 98 16.55 13.38 -29.81
C TYR A 98 17.10 14.22 -28.64
N GLN A 99 17.29 15.52 -28.86
CA GLN A 99 17.90 16.44 -27.87
C GLN A 99 17.11 16.54 -26.56
N TYR A 100 15.79 16.32 -26.63
CA TYR A 100 14.89 16.36 -25.49
C TYR A 100 14.79 15.02 -24.73
N LEU A 101 15.37 13.93 -25.28
CA LEU A 101 15.40 12.63 -24.62
C LEU A 101 16.69 12.45 -23.85
N ASN A 102 16.59 11.78 -22.70
CA ASN A 102 17.72 11.45 -21.82
C ASN A 102 18.62 12.65 -21.46
N THR A 103 18.06 13.86 -21.39
CA THR A 103 18.82 15.05 -20.96
C THR A 103 19.34 14.87 -19.53
N ARG A 104 20.59 15.26 -19.29
CA ARG A 104 21.24 15.26 -17.98
C ARG A 104 21.93 16.61 -17.76
N THR A 105 21.39 17.42 -16.86
CA THR A 105 22.04 18.68 -16.45
C THR A 105 22.98 18.48 -15.26
N LYS A 106 22.69 17.49 -14.42
CA LYS A 106 23.51 17.02 -13.30
C LYS A 106 23.41 15.50 -13.19
N PRO A 107 24.47 14.82 -12.72
CA PRO A 107 24.43 13.38 -12.46
C PRO A 107 23.46 13.05 -11.32
N PHE A 108 22.93 11.82 -11.31
CA PHE A 108 22.21 11.32 -10.14
C PHE A 108 23.22 10.95 -9.03
N PRO A 109 22.77 10.83 -7.77
CA PRO A 109 23.66 10.52 -6.64
C PRO A 109 24.37 9.15 -6.72
N TRP A 110 23.92 8.24 -7.60
CA TRP A 110 24.46 6.89 -7.77
C TRP A 110 25.03 6.62 -9.18
N GLY A 111 24.99 7.61 -10.09
CA GLY A 111 25.46 7.44 -11.47
C GLY A 111 24.67 8.27 -12.49
N MET A 112 24.90 8.01 -13.79
CA MET A 112 24.23 8.72 -14.89
C MET A 112 22.91 8.09 -15.33
N ASN A 113 22.77 6.79 -15.10
CA ASN A 113 21.59 6.02 -15.44
C ASN A 113 20.52 6.07 -14.34
N THR A 114 19.27 5.86 -14.74
CA THR A 114 18.12 5.85 -13.84
C THR A 114 18.17 4.64 -12.91
N LEU A 115 17.35 4.64 -11.84
CA LEU A 115 17.32 3.54 -10.87
C LEU A 115 16.86 2.21 -11.50
N PHE A 116 15.94 2.28 -12.46
CA PHE A 116 15.41 1.13 -13.20
C PHE A 116 15.98 1.10 -14.62
N TYR A 117 17.29 1.23 -14.72
CA TYR A 117 17.99 1.19 -16.01
C TYR A 117 18.01 -0.24 -16.58
N ASN A 118 17.63 -0.40 -17.85
CA ASN A 118 17.76 -1.65 -18.59
C ASN A 118 18.69 -1.45 -19.80
N GLY A 119 19.88 -2.05 -19.75
CA GLY A 119 20.89 -1.92 -20.82
C GLY A 119 20.52 -2.56 -22.15
N GLU A 120 19.48 -3.39 -22.21
CA GLU A 120 18.97 -3.90 -23.49
C GLU A 120 18.03 -2.92 -24.19
N LEU A 121 17.26 -2.14 -23.44
CA LEU A 121 16.18 -1.30 -23.96
C LEU A 121 16.50 0.20 -23.91
N GLN A 122 17.40 0.60 -23.02
CA GLN A 122 17.70 1.99 -22.72
C GLN A 122 19.16 2.29 -23.00
N ARG A 123 19.41 3.47 -23.58
CA ARG A 123 20.75 3.96 -23.84
C ARG A 123 21.51 4.22 -22.53
N ASP A 124 22.76 3.79 -22.48
CA ASP A 124 23.67 4.11 -21.38
C ASP A 124 24.07 5.59 -21.43
N MET A 125 23.74 6.33 -20.38
CA MET A 125 24.08 7.75 -20.25
C MET A 125 25.45 8.01 -19.64
N SER A 126 26.17 6.96 -19.22
CA SER A 126 27.55 7.08 -18.77
C SER A 126 28.54 7.26 -19.92
N GLU A 127 28.20 6.78 -21.12
CA GLU A 127 29.00 6.97 -22.35
C GLU A 127 28.86 8.40 -22.92
N ASP A 128 27.76 9.08 -22.58
CA ASP A 128 27.40 10.44 -23.02
C ASP A 128 27.86 11.55 -22.02
N ALA A 129 28.51 11.17 -20.91
CA ALA A 129 28.79 12.04 -19.76
C ALA A 129 30.03 12.93 -19.88
#